data_AF-A0ABD3W3N5-F1
#
_entry.id   AF-A0ABD3W3N5-F1
#
_cell.length_a   1.000
_cell.length_b   1.000
_cell.length_c   1.000
_cell.angle_alpha   90.00
_cell.angle_beta   90.00
_cell.angle_gamma   90.00
#
_symmetry.space_group_name_H-M   'P 1'
#
loop_
_entity.id
_entity.type
_entity.pdbx_description
1 polymer ?
#
loop_
_entity_poly.entity_id
_entity_poly.type
_entity_poly.pdbx_seq_one_letter_code
_entity_poly.pdbx_strand_id
1 'polypeptide(L)'
;MKRKLSNKGNIIRSSTVPLCHDFSETEVTNMRFSLLEWYRKNKRDLPWRKQACNPDVNQRVYAVWVSEIMLQQTQVATVIDYYNKWMKRWPTFEDLSKATLEEVNEMWAGLGYYSRGRRLFEGAKKVVEELGGQMPQDAESLLKQLPGVGRYTAGAIASIAYNQATGLVDGNVIRVLCRLRIIGGDSTSQPVTDALWQHAERLVDPDAPGDFNQAMMELGAVVCTPKNPDCNNCPLKNYCKAYFQVQKQKQENGKKLVTNGKSGNTVLDIECTLDGCHLCLTESDSYDKSLGVMNYPRKGRKKEAREERTAVCILCRRCSDNSTKYFIVQRPKKGLLAGMWEFPSLLLESEDDSAELQEIISKYGLTLSSSQNRIQVGEVVHIFSHIHQTYVVHAVIINDSDVEQEVVEDTTSPTTRWVTKEIFMEAAVSTAMKKVFKAFEGVMDQKPKVNKKLKPKDDPKELRKQKAIDSFFKPKSSN
;
A
#
# COMPACT_ATOMS: atom_id res chain seq x y z
N MET A 1 -33.62 54.18 0.87
CA MET A 1 -34.12 53.06 1.70
C MET A 1 -33.02 51.99 1.79
N LYS A 2 -32.72 51.61 3.03
CA LYS A 2 -31.64 50.79 3.62
C LYS A 2 -30.91 49.75 2.73
N ARG A 3 -29.58 49.93 2.62
CA ARG A 3 -28.57 48.90 2.35
C ARG A 3 -28.62 47.81 3.44
N LYS A 4 -28.77 46.54 3.07
CA LYS A 4 -28.50 45.40 3.97
C LYS A 4 -27.03 45.02 3.84
N LEU A 5 -26.24 45.44 4.83
CA LEU A 5 -24.94 44.85 5.14
C LEU A 5 -25.19 43.39 5.58
N SER A 6 -24.73 42.44 4.77
CA SER A 6 -24.63 41.04 5.15
C SER A 6 -23.39 40.89 6.03
N ASN A 7 -23.64 40.63 7.30
CA ASN A 7 -22.65 40.35 8.33
C ASN A 7 -21.90 39.05 7.95
N LYS A 8 -20.60 39.15 7.62
CA LYS A 8 -19.70 37.99 7.61
C LYS A 8 -19.50 37.55 9.06
N GLY A 9 -20.35 36.63 9.51
CA GLY A 9 -20.17 35.95 10.79
C GLY A 9 -18.93 35.06 10.72
N ASN A 10 -17.93 35.37 11.54
CA ASN A 10 -16.87 34.44 11.90
C ASN A 10 -17.53 33.19 12.51
N ILE A 11 -17.61 32.11 11.73
CA ILE A 11 -17.91 30.78 12.26
C ILE A 11 -16.62 30.29 12.92
N ILE A 12 -16.46 30.61 14.20
CA ILE A 12 -15.53 29.88 15.07
C ILE A 12 -16.11 28.47 15.16
N ARG A 13 -15.60 27.54 14.32
CA ARG A 13 -15.90 26.11 14.49
C ARG A 13 -15.36 25.71 15.86
N SER A 14 -16.27 25.48 16.81
CA SER A 14 -15.97 24.89 18.11
C SER A 14 -15.10 23.65 17.91
N SER A 15 -13.89 23.67 18.46
CA SER A 15 -12.96 22.54 18.41
C SER A 15 -13.60 21.37 19.18
N THR A 16 -13.87 20.27 18.50
CA THR A 16 -14.40 19.03 19.10
C THR A 16 -13.29 18.24 19.80
N VAL A 17 -12.03 18.67 19.66
CA VAL A 17 -10.87 18.04 20.28
C VAL A 17 -10.65 18.64 21.68
N PRO A 18 -10.47 17.80 22.72
CA PRO A 18 -10.13 18.29 24.05
C PRO A 18 -8.89 19.18 24.05
N LEU A 19 -8.88 20.22 24.91
CA LEU A 19 -7.80 21.21 25.02
C LEU A 19 -6.41 20.58 25.18
N CYS A 20 -6.31 19.47 25.92
CA CYS A 20 -5.05 18.75 26.12
C CYS A 20 -4.47 18.13 24.83
N HIS A 21 -5.28 17.98 23.78
CA HIS A 21 -4.87 17.49 22.46
C HIS A 21 -4.88 18.57 21.37
N ASP A 22 -5.28 19.82 21.67
CA ASP A 22 -5.39 20.88 20.66
C ASP A 22 -4.09 21.71 20.48
N PHE A 23 -4.06 22.55 19.46
CA PHE A 23 -2.97 23.50 19.17
C PHE A 23 -3.42 24.94 19.41
N SER A 24 -2.68 25.70 20.23
CA SER A 24 -2.87 27.14 20.34
C SER A 24 -2.48 27.87 19.06
N GLU A 25 -3.04 29.06 18.80
CA GLU A 25 -2.75 29.84 17.58
C GLU A 25 -1.27 30.22 17.45
N THR A 26 -0.61 30.49 18.58
CA THR A 26 0.82 30.81 18.63
C THR A 26 1.67 29.59 18.29
N GLU A 27 1.30 28.39 18.75
CA GLU A 27 1.95 27.15 18.33
C GLU A 27 1.76 26.90 16.84
N VAL A 28 0.54 27.03 16.31
CA VAL A 28 0.24 26.83 14.87
C VAL A 28 1.16 27.70 14.01
N THR A 29 1.24 28.99 14.30
CA THR A 29 2.05 29.96 13.55
C THR A 29 3.54 29.60 13.58
N ASN A 30 4.08 29.30 14.77
CA ASN A 30 5.50 28.98 14.91
C ASN A 30 5.87 27.61 14.31
N MET A 31 4.95 26.63 14.39
CA MET A 31 5.13 25.32 13.78
C MET A 31 5.16 25.40 12.26
N ARG A 32 4.25 26.19 11.63
CA ARG A 32 4.26 26.45 10.19
C ARG A 32 5.62 27.00 9.76
N PHE A 33 6.09 28.07 10.42
CA PHE A 33 7.39 28.66 10.12
C PHE A 33 8.53 27.65 10.26
N SER A 34 8.64 27.00 11.42
CA SER A 34 9.74 26.06 11.72
C SER A 34 9.77 24.87 10.76
N LEU A 35 8.59 24.34 10.41
CA LEU A 35 8.46 23.20 9.52
C LEU A 35 8.81 23.56 8.07
N LEU A 36 8.30 24.68 7.57
CA LEU A 36 8.58 25.16 6.21
C LEU A 36 10.04 25.53 6.02
N GLU A 37 10.66 26.20 7.00
CA GLU A 37 12.10 26.49 6.97
C GLU A 37 12.94 25.23 6.89
N TRP A 38 12.61 24.23 7.73
CA TRP A 38 13.29 22.94 7.70
C TRP A 38 13.09 22.25 6.34
N TYR A 39 11.86 22.23 5.82
CA TYR A 39 11.54 21.56 4.56
C TYR A 39 12.29 22.15 3.37
N ARG A 40 12.37 23.49 3.27
CA ARG A 40 13.13 24.15 2.20
C ARG A 40 14.60 23.75 2.18
N LYS A 41 15.20 23.50 3.34
CA LYS A 41 16.61 23.10 3.50
C LYS A 41 16.84 21.60 3.32
N ASN A 42 15.86 20.76 3.65
CA ASN A 42 16.04 19.31 3.80
C ASN A 42 15.21 18.44 2.84
N LYS A 43 14.32 19.02 2.04
CA LYS A 43 13.48 18.23 1.12
C LYS A 43 14.35 17.44 0.15
N ARG A 44 14.05 16.15 0.01
CA ARG A 44 14.68 15.30 -1.00
C ARG A 44 14.32 15.78 -2.40
N ASP A 45 15.28 15.69 -3.30
CA ASP A 45 15.06 15.90 -4.73
C ASP A 45 14.35 14.67 -5.32
N LEU A 46 13.10 14.84 -5.77
CA LEU A 46 12.25 13.77 -6.27
C LEU A 46 11.64 14.19 -7.62
N PRO A 47 11.53 13.29 -8.60
CA PRO A 47 11.06 13.65 -9.96
C PRO A 47 9.70 14.35 -9.96
N TRP A 48 8.75 13.85 -9.18
CA TRP A 48 7.42 14.45 -9.07
C TRP A 48 7.39 15.80 -8.35
N ARG A 49 8.36 16.10 -7.47
CA ARG A 49 8.50 17.44 -6.87
C ARG A 49 8.96 18.48 -7.88
N LYS A 50 9.83 18.08 -8.83
CA LYS A 50 10.21 18.94 -9.95
C LYS A 50 9.02 19.20 -10.87
N GLN A 51 8.25 18.16 -11.18
CA GLN A 51 7.03 18.30 -11.99
C GLN A 51 5.91 19.08 -11.28
N ALA A 52 5.86 19.07 -9.94
CA ALA A 52 4.97 19.91 -9.17
C ALA A 52 5.24 21.42 -9.36
N CYS A 53 6.40 21.80 -9.91
CA CYS A 53 6.72 23.19 -10.27
C CYS A 53 6.47 23.50 -11.76
N ASN A 54 5.87 22.58 -12.53
CA ASN A 54 5.60 22.78 -13.94
C ASN A 54 4.62 23.96 -14.13
N PRO A 55 4.91 24.93 -15.04
CA PRO A 55 4.03 26.06 -15.31
C PRO A 55 2.70 25.65 -15.93
N ASP A 56 2.67 24.55 -16.69
CA ASP A 56 1.44 23.96 -17.20
C ASP A 56 0.69 23.27 -16.04
N VAL A 57 -0.47 23.84 -15.69
CA VAL A 57 -1.31 23.35 -14.60
C VAL A 57 -1.80 21.92 -14.88
N ASN A 58 -2.18 21.59 -16.11
CA ASN A 58 -2.70 20.26 -16.43
C ASN A 58 -1.62 19.20 -16.30
N GLN A 59 -0.41 19.47 -16.82
CA GLN A 59 0.73 18.57 -16.66
C GLN A 59 1.16 18.46 -15.20
N ARG A 60 1.20 19.59 -14.46
CA ARG A 60 1.52 19.62 -13.02
C ARG A 60 0.56 18.73 -12.24
N VAL A 61 -0.74 18.89 -12.45
CA VAL A 61 -1.80 18.14 -11.74
C VAL A 61 -1.73 16.66 -12.09
N TYR A 62 -1.58 16.33 -13.38
CA TYR A 62 -1.39 14.95 -13.82
C TYR A 62 -0.17 14.30 -13.16
N ALA A 63 0.97 14.97 -13.20
CA ALA A 63 2.22 14.51 -12.62
C ALA A 63 2.15 14.28 -11.10
N VAL A 64 1.51 15.20 -10.37
CA VAL A 64 1.25 15.05 -8.94
C VAL A 64 0.34 13.85 -8.70
N TRP A 65 -0.79 13.76 -9.40
CA TRP A 65 -1.75 12.67 -9.22
C TRP A 65 -1.13 11.29 -9.47
N VAL A 66 -0.36 11.12 -10.55
CA VAL A 66 0.37 9.87 -10.85
C VAL A 66 1.26 9.48 -9.68
N SER A 67 2.07 10.43 -9.17
CA SER A 67 3.00 10.17 -8.07
C SER A 67 2.28 9.78 -6.77
N GLU A 68 1.20 10.48 -6.43
CA GLU A 68 0.40 10.23 -5.23
C GLU A 68 -0.25 8.84 -5.27
N ILE A 69 -0.75 8.42 -6.44
CA ILE A 69 -1.31 7.07 -6.61
C ILE A 69 -0.20 6.00 -6.51
N MET A 70 0.97 6.22 -7.12
CA MET A 70 2.09 5.27 -7.05
C MET A 70 2.64 5.13 -5.63
N LEU A 71 2.72 6.22 -4.85
CA LEU A 71 3.27 6.24 -3.49
C LEU A 71 2.37 5.57 -2.44
N GLN A 72 1.10 5.29 -2.77
CA GLN A 72 0.21 4.55 -1.86
C GLN A 72 0.78 3.16 -1.53
N GLN A 73 1.15 2.95 -0.27
CA GLN A 73 1.69 1.67 0.20
C GLN A 73 2.93 1.17 -0.58
N THR A 74 3.66 2.08 -1.23
CA THR A 74 4.87 1.75 -2.03
C THR A 74 6.01 2.67 -1.60
N GLN A 75 7.23 2.13 -1.52
CA GLN A 75 8.39 2.91 -1.06
C GLN A 75 8.85 3.90 -2.13
N VAL A 76 9.27 5.09 -1.70
CA VAL A 76 9.77 6.17 -2.59
C VAL A 76 10.84 5.67 -3.54
N ALA A 77 11.83 4.93 -3.04
CA ALA A 77 12.93 4.41 -3.84
C ALA A 77 12.46 3.52 -5.00
N THR A 78 11.42 2.71 -4.78
CA THR A 78 10.82 1.88 -5.82
C THR A 78 10.06 2.73 -6.83
N VAL A 79 9.31 3.74 -6.38
CA VAL A 79 8.44 4.54 -7.25
C VAL A 79 9.22 5.40 -8.27
N ILE A 80 10.44 5.83 -7.95
CA ILE A 80 11.24 6.72 -8.83
C ILE A 80 11.34 6.18 -10.26
N ASP A 81 11.74 4.91 -10.43
CA ASP A 81 11.94 4.33 -11.77
C ASP A 81 10.63 4.15 -12.52
N TYR A 82 9.57 3.72 -11.84
CA TYR A 82 8.25 3.54 -12.44
C TYR A 82 7.64 4.87 -12.85
N TYR A 83 7.74 5.89 -11.99
CA TYR A 83 7.27 7.23 -12.28
C TYR A 83 7.96 7.81 -13.53
N ASN A 84 9.28 7.72 -13.61
CA ASN A 84 10.03 8.23 -14.76
C ASN A 84 9.65 7.51 -16.06
N LYS A 85 9.50 6.18 -16.03
CA LYS A 85 9.05 5.40 -17.20
C LYS A 85 7.62 5.74 -17.60
N TRP A 86 6.73 5.86 -16.61
CA TRP A 86 5.32 6.22 -16.81
C TRP A 86 5.18 7.59 -17.45
N MET A 87 5.77 8.63 -16.84
CA MET A 87 5.69 10.00 -17.34
C MET A 87 6.36 10.18 -18.70
N LYS A 88 7.34 9.32 -19.05
CA LYS A 88 7.94 9.30 -20.39
C LYS A 88 6.98 8.72 -21.44
N ARG A 89 6.19 7.69 -21.07
CA ARG A 89 5.26 7.00 -21.98
C ARG A 89 3.95 7.77 -22.13
N TRP A 90 3.41 8.26 -21.02
CA TRP A 90 2.16 9.02 -20.94
C TRP A 90 2.41 10.29 -20.12
N PRO A 91 2.85 11.39 -20.76
CA PRO A 91 3.09 12.65 -20.06
C PRO A 91 1.80 13.42 -19.73
N THR A 92 0.67 13.14 -20.37
CA THR A 92 -0.61 13.84 -20.14
C THR A 92 -1.80 12.90 -19.90
N PHE A 93 -2.95 13.50 -19.54
CA PHE A 93 -4.22 12.78 -19.43
C PHE A 93 -4.65 12.16 -20.77
N GLU A 94 -4.46 12.88 -21.87
CA GLU A 94 -4.81 12.45 -23.23
C GLU A 94 -3.97 11.26 -23.69
N ASP A 95 -2.69 11.22 -23.32
CA ASP A 95 -1.82 10.10 -23.67
C ASP A 95 -2.24 8.83 -22.90
N LEU A 96 -2.53 8.98 -21.61
CA LEU A 96 -2.99 7.85 -20.79
C LEU A 96 -4.40 7.39 -21.17
N SER A 97 -5.31 8.29 -21.54
CA SER A 97 -6.69 7.92 -21.91
C SER A 97 -6.75 7.10 -23.19
N LYS A 98 -5.78 7.28 -24.11
CA LYS A 98 -5.64 6.50 -25.34
C LYS A 98 -4.99 5.13 -25.14
N ALA A 99 -4.41 4.86 -23.97
CA ALA A 99 -3.79 3.57 -23.67
C ALA A 99 -4.83 2.45 -23.55
N THR A 100 -4.36 1.21 -23.60
CA THR A 100 -5.14 0.03 -23.24
C THR A 100 -4.91 -0.35 -21.77
N LEU A 101 -5.86 -1.08 -21.18
CA LEU A 101 -5.69 -1.59 -19.81
C LEU A 101 -4.52 -2.58 -19.70
N GLU A 102 -4.23 -3.31 -20.78
CA GLU A 102 -3.08 -4.22 -20.84
C GLU A 102 -1.76 -3.45 -20.74
N GLU A 103 -1.56 -2.42 -21.58
CA GLU A 103 -0.36 -1.55 -21.49
C GLU A 103 -0.21 -0.92 -20.09
N VAL A 104 -1.31 -0.47 -19.49
CA VAL A 104 -1.30 0.09 -18.13
C VAL A 104 -0.86 -0.96 -17.11
N ASN A 105 -1.38 -2.19 -17.20
CA ASN A 105 -1.01 -3.28 -16.30
C ASN A 105 0.45 -3.71 -16.48
N GLU A 106 0.97 -3.69 -17.71
CA GLU A 106 2.38 -3.96 -18.02
C GLU A 106 3.29 -2.89 -17.41
N MET A 107 2.96 -1.61 -17.59
CA MET A 107 3.73 -0.50 -17.00
C MET A 107 3.64 -0.47 -15.46
N TRP A 108 2.56 -0.99 -14.88
CA TRP A 108 2.38 -1.11 -13.43
C TRP A 108 2.96 -2.41 -12.84
N ALA A 109 3.42 -3.33 -13.68
CA ALA A 109 3.87 -4.66 -13.27
C ALA A 109 5.03 -4.58 -12.28
N GLY A 110 4.80 -5.08 -11.06
CA GLY A 110 5.77 -5.05 -9.97
C GLY A 110 5.54 -4.00 -8.89
N LEU A 111 4.70 -2.98 -9.11
CA LEU A 111 4.33 -2.00 -8.08
C LEU A 111 3.32 -2.54 -7.06
N GLY A 112 2.61 -3.61 -7.40
CA GLY A 112 1.53 -4.16 -6.57
C GLY A 112 0.28 -3.25 -6.53
N TYR A 113 -0.81 -3.78 -5.95
CA TYR A 113 -2.12 -3.10 -5.88
C TYR A 113 -2.55 -2.52 -7.26
N TYR A 114 -2.62 -3.38 -8.28
CA TYR A 114 -2.92 -3.02 -9.68
C TYR A 114 -4.22 -2.25 -9.89
N SER A 115 -5.17 -2.36 -8.95
CA SER A 115 -6.39 -1.54 -8.95
C SER A 115 -6.10 -0.04 -8.96
N ARG A 116 -4.94 0.39 -8.44
CA ARG A 116 -4.47 1.78 -8.47
C ARG A 116 -4.18 2.26 -9.89
N GLY A 117 -3.36 1.52 -10.65
CA GLY A 117 -3.07 1.84 -12.06
C GLY A 117 -4.33 1.85 -12.92
N ARG A 118 -5.23 0.89 -12.71
CA ARG A 118 -6.54 0.85 -13.38
C ARG A 118 -7.40 2.08 -13.05
N ARG A 119 -7.49 2.48 -11.78
CA ARG A 119 -8.26 3.67 -11.37
C ARG A 119 -7.68 4.96 -11.94
N LEU A 120 -6.35 5.05 -12.01
CA LEU A 120 -5.65 6.17 -12.65
C LEU A 120 -6.01 6.26 -14.15
N PHE A 121 -6.02 5.12 -14.85
CA PHE A 121 -6.45 5.03 -16.23
C PHE A 121 -7.93 5.39 -16.43
N GLU A 122 -8.84 4.80 -15.63
CA GLU A 122 -10.28 5.11 -15.65
C GLU A 122 -10.54 6.61 -15.37
N GLY A 123 -9.82 7.19 -14.40
CA GLY A 123 -9.96 8.60 -14.08
C GLY A 123 -9.38 9.52 -15.17
N ALA A 124 -8.30 9.14 -15.84
CA ALA A 124 -7.77 9.92 -16.97
C ALA A 124 -8.72 9.93 -18.17
N LYS A 125 -9.36 8.79 -18.48
CA LYS A 125 -10.45 8.73 -19.45
C LYS A 125 -11.59 9.66 -19.08
N LYS A 126 -12.06 9.59 -17.84
CA LYS A 126 -13.10 10.49 -17.34
C LYS A 126 -12.74 11.98 -17.47
N VAL A 127 -11.50 12.35 -17.14
CA VAL A 127 -11.04 13.75 -17.27
C VAL A 127 -11.13 14.22 -18.73
N VAL A 128 -10.70 13.38 -19.68
CA VAL A 128 -10.71 13.73 -21.11
C VAL A 128 -12.13 13.72 -21.69
N GLU A 129 -12.91 12.69 -21.40
CA GLU A 129 -14.23 12.43 -22.02
C GLU A 129 -15.36 13.26 -21.39
N GLU A 130 -15.35 13.44 -20.06
CA GLU A 130 -16.46 14.08 -19.33
C GLU A 130 -16.11 15.49 -18.80
N LEU A 131 -14.83 15.77 -18.54
CA LEU A 131 -14.40 17.03 -17.89
C LEU A 131 -13.60 17.95 -18.84
N GLY A 132 -13.63 17.68 -20.14
CA GLY A 132 -13.00 18.53 -21.16
C GLY A 132 -11.47 18.62 -21.05
N GLY A 133 -10.83 17.57 -20.54
CA GLY A 133 -9.37 17.52 -20.34
C GLY A 133 -8.87 18.26 -19.10
N GLN A 134 -9.77 18.78 -18.26
CA GLN A 134 -9.40 19.53 -17.06
C GLN A 134 -9.83 18.81 -15.79
N MET A 135 -8.88 18.58 -14.90
CA MET A 135 -9.17 17.99 -13.60
C MET A 135 -9.83 19.02 -12.66
N PRO A 136 -10.78 18.64 -11.78
CA PRO A 136 -11.34 19.56 -10.81
C PRO A 136 -10.27 20.21 -9.93
N GLN A 137 -10.47 21.48 -9.58
CA GLN A 137 -9.44 22.32 -8.95
C GLN A 137 -9.47 22.30 -7.41
N ASP A 138 -10.56 21.79 -6.84
CA ASP A 138 -10.75 21.74 -5.39
C ASP A 138 -10.91 20.30 -4.87
N ALA A 139 -10.50 20.09 -3.62
CA ALA A 139 -10.51 18.79 -2.97
C ALA A 139 -11.90 18.16 -2.88
N GLU A 140 -12.96 18.95 -2.72
CA GLU A 140 -14.33 18.44 -2.63
C GLU A 140 -14.80 17.87 -3.98
N SER A 141 -14.57 18.62 -5.05
CA SER A 141 -14.88 18.20 -6.43
C SER A 141 -14.03 17.01 -6.86
N LEU A 142 -12.73 17.00 -6.54
CA LEU A 142 -11.82 15.88 -6.79
C LEU A 142 -12.35 14.59 -6.15
N LEU A 143 -12.76 14.67 -4.88
CA LEU A 143 -13.29 13.55 -4.11
C LEU A 143 -14.63 13.03 -4.68
N LYS A 144 -15.51 13.93 -5.12
CA LYS A 144 -16.82 13.56 -5.65
C LYS A 144 -16.77 12.99 -7.07
N GLN A 145 -15.90 13.53 -7.91
CA GLN A 145 -15.98 13.29 -9.35
C GLN A 145 -15.00 12.22 -9.83
N LEU A 146 -13.83 12.04 -9.21
CA LEU A 146 -12.81 11.14 -9.75
C LEU A 146 -12.76 9.76 -9.08
N PRO A 147 -12.79 8.68 -9.88
CA PRO A 147 -12.74 7.32 -9.35
C PRO A 147 -11.39 7.04 -8.68
N GLY A 148 -11.42 6.47 -7.48
CA GLY A 148 -10.20 6.09 -6.76
C GLY A 148 -9.47 7.23 -6.07
N VAL A 149 -9.94 8.47 -6.20
CA VAL A 149 -9.44 9.62 -5.45
C VAL A 149 -10.14 9.67 -4.09
N GLY A 150 -9.41 9.29 -3.04
CA GLY A 150 -9.87 9.43 -1.66
C GLY A 150 -9.51 10.78 -1.05
N ARG A 151 -9.96 11.03 0.19
CA ARG A 151 -9.74 12.30 0.91
C ARG A 151 -8.25 12.73 0.95
N TYR A 152 -7.34 11.78 1.15
CA TYR A 152 -5.89 12.04 1.10
C TYR A 152 -5.43 12.53 -0.28
N THR A 153 -5.72 11.78 -1.35
CA THR A 153 -5.30 12.13 -2.70
C THR A 153 -5.91 13.44 -3.18
N ALA A 154 -7.18 13.70 -2.83
CA ALA A 154 -7.84 14.97 -3.11
C ALA A 154 -7.11 16.15 -2.44
N GLY A 155 -6.81 16.04 -1.14
CA GLY A 155 -6.06 17.05 -0.40
C GLY A 155 -4.63 17.24 -0.93
N ALA A 156 -3.95 16.15 -1.32
CA ALA A 156 -2.63 16.20 -1.93
C ALA A 156 -2.63 16.97 -3.25
N ILE A 157 -3.50 16.61 -4.20
CA ILE A 157 -3.59 17.30 -5.49
C ILE A 157 -4.00 18.76 -5.30
N ALA A 158 -5.06 19.01 -4.52
CA ALA A 158 -5.57 20.37 -4.33
C ALA A 158 -4.55 21.30 -3.68
N SER A 159 -3.82 20.83 -2.66
CA SER A 159 -2.82 21.65 -2.00
C SER A 159 -1.53 21.80 -2.82
N ILE A 160 -1.02 20.73 -3.44
CA ILE A 160 0.26 20.76 -4.16
C ILE A 160 0.12 21.43 -5.54
N ALA A 161 -0.93 21.11 -6.28
CA ALA A 161 -1.06 21.52 -7.68
C ALA A 161 -1.91 22.79 -7.87
N TYR A 162 -2.89 23.01 -6.99
CA TYR A 162 -3.83 24.14 -7.05
C TYR A 162 -3.69 25.15 -5.90
N ASN A 163 -2.74 24.91 -4.98
CA ASN A 163 -2.50 25.77 -3.82
C ASN A 163 -3.74 26.00 -2.93
N GLN A 164 -4.68 25.05 -2.91
CA GLN A 164 -5.83 25.12 -2.00
C GLN A 164 -5.35 24.85 -0.56
N ALA A 165 -5.73 25.73 0.37
CA ALA A 165 -5.47 25.56 1.80
C ALA A 165 -6.35 24.46 2.39
N THR A 166 -5.96 23.20 2.17
CA THR A 166 -6.59 22.00 2.72
C THR A 166 -5.52 21.06 3.28
N GLY A 167 -5.77 20.57 4.49
CA GLY A 167 -4.92 19.57 5.14
C GLY A 167 -5.05 18.20 4.48
N LEU A 168 -4.04 17.36 4.68
CA LEU A 168 -4.10 15.95 4.32
C LEU A 168 -3.54 15.06 5.44
N VAL A 169 -3.96 13.81 5.46
CA VAL A 169 -3.54 12.84 6.47
C VAL A 169 -3.17 11.51 5.80
N ASP A 170 -1.89 11.13 5.90
CA ASP A 170 -1.36 9.82 5.55
C ASP A 170 -0.76 9.11 6.78
N GLY A 171 -0.18 7.92 6.60
CA GLY A 171 0.46 7.20 7.69
C GLY A 171 1.64 7.94 8.35
N ASN A 172 2.29 8.86 7.64
CA ASN A 172 3.35 9.72 8.18
C ASN A 172 2.76 10.84 9.04
N VAL A 173 1.77 11.55 8.52
CA VAL A 173 1.07 12.64 9.22
C VAL A 173 0.35 12.13 10.46
N ILE A 174 -0.35 10.99 10.40
CA ILE A 174 -0.97 10.34 11.57
C ILE A 174 0.07 10.20 12.69
N ARG A 175 1.25 9.65 12.36
CA ARG A 175 2.30 9.43 13.36
C ARG A 175 2.87 10.72 13.93
N VAL A 176 3.10 11.72 13.09
CA VAL A 176 3.57 13.05 13.53
C VAL A 176 2.55 13.69 14.47
N LEU A 177 1.29 13.78 14.06
CA LEU A 177 0.22 14.40 14.85
C LEU A 177 -0.04 13.66 16.16
N CYS A 178 -0.11 12.33 16.14
CA CYS A 178 -0.29 11.54 17.36
C CYS A 178 0.84 11.77 18.37
N ARG A 179 2.09 11.95 17.92
CA ARG A 179 3.22 12.25 18.82
C ARG A 179 3.20 13.71 19.30
N LEU A 180 2.86 14.66 18.42
CA LEU A 180 2.75 16.08 18.77
C LEU A 180 1.70 16.32 19.86
N ARG A 181 0.62 15.55 19.84
CA ARG A 181 -0.54 15.73 20.72
C ARG A 181 -0.89 14.52 21.58
N ILE A 182 0.05 13.59 21.78
CA ILE A 182 -0.11 12.41 22.65
C ILE A 182 -1.45 11.68 22.43
N ILE A 183 -1.87 11.57 21.16
CA ILE A 183 -3.10 10.88 20.78
C ILE A 183 -2.81 9.37 20.80
N GLY A 184 -3.23 8.73 21.89
CA GLY A 184 -2.99 7.33 22.22
C GLY A 184 -4.12 6.38 21.83
N GLY A 185 -5.30 6.90 21.44
CA GLY A 185 -6.39 6.08 20.93
C GLY A 185 -6.01 5.34 19.64
N ASP A 186 -6.80 4.33 19.27
CA ASP A 186 -6.60 3.58 18.02
C ASP A 186 -6.69 4.55 16.83
N SER A 187 -5.56 4.70 16.11
CA SER A 187 -5.45 5.56 14.93
C SER A 187 -6.37 5.17 13.77
N THR A 188 -7.03 4.02 13.84
CA THR A 188 -8.05 3.58 12.86
C THR A 188 -9.48 3.86 13.31
N SER A 189 -9.69 4.32 14.55
CA SER A 189 -11.01 4.68 15.06
C SER A 189 -11.51 6.00 14.47
N GLN A 190 -12.83 6.13 14.33
CA GLN A 190 -13.45 7.34 13.78
C GLN A 190 -13.14 8.61 14.59
N PRO A 191 -13.24 8.63 15.95
CA PRO A 191 -12.94 9.84 16.72
C PRO A 191 -11.50 10.31 16.56
N VAL A 192 -10.54 9.39 16.54
CA VAL A 192 -9.13 9.71 16.33
C VAL A 192 -8.89 10.20 14.90
N THR A 193 -9.48 9.53 13.90
CA THR A 193 -9.37 9.93 12.50
C THR A 193 -9.89 11.35 12.30
N ASP A 194 -11.05 11.70 12.86
CA ASP A 194 -11.64 13.03 12.75
C ASP A 194 -10.78 14.10 13.44
N ALA A 195 -10.25 13.82 14.63
CA ALA A 195 -9.32 14.71 15.32
C ALA A 195 -8.05 14.97 14.50
N LEU A 196 -7.46 13.93 13.92
CA LEU A 196 -6.26 14.04 13.10
C LEU A 196 -6.51 14.88 11.84
N TRP A 197 -7.65 14.71 11.19
CA TRP A 197 -8.05 15.55 10.06
C TRP A 197 -8.32 17.00 10.48
N GLN A 198 -8.99 17.23 11.61
CA GLN A 198 -9.20 18.60 12.14
C GLN A 198 -7.87 19.29 12.45
N HIS A 199 -6.90 18.58 13.02
CA HIS A 199 -5.56 19.12 13.24
C HIS A 199 -4.82 19.41 11.94
N ALA A 200 -4.90 18.53 10.93
CA ALA A 200 -4.29 18.78 9.64
C ALA A 200 -4.86 20.04 8.97
N GLU A 201 -6.18 20.22 8.98
CA GLU A 201 -6.85 21.42 8.45
C GLU A 201 -6.51 22.69 9.26
N ARG A 202 -6.32 22.57 10.57
CA ARG A 202 -5.92 23.71 11.41
C ARG A 202 -4.46 24.12 11.17
N LEU A 203 -3.58 23.14 10.97
CA LEU A 203 -2.14 23.37 10.87
C LEU A 203 -1.69 23.79 9.47
N VAL A 204 -2.39 23.36 8.41
CA VAL A 204 -2.00 23.65 7.02
C VAL A 204 -1.74 25.14 6.84
N ASP A 205 -0.61 25.48 6.25
CA ASP A 205 -0.23 26.87 5.99
C ASP A 205 -1.14 27.46 4.89
N PRO A 206 -1.77 28.63 5.11
CA PRO A 206 -2.68 29.21 4.14
C PRO A 206 -1.97 29.75 2.89
N ASP A 207 -0.69 30.13 3.00
CA ASP A 207 0.08 30.73 1.91
C ASP A 207 0.86 29.69 1.11
N ALA A 208 1.31 28.62 1.76
CA ALA A 208 2.08 27.51 1.18
C ALA A 208 1.54 26.11 1.56
N PRO A 209 0.25 25.80 1.30
CA PRO A 209 -0.37 24.55 1.75
C PRO A 209 0.27 23.29 1.17
N GLY A 210 0.65 23.31 -0.10
CA GLY A 210 1.31 22.19 -0.77
C GLY A 210 2.67 21.85 -0.16
N ASP A 211 3.50 22.87 0.10
CA ASP A 211 4.80 22.72 0.76
C ASP A 211 4.62 22.27 2.21
N PHE A 212 3.64 22.82 2.94
CA PHE A 212 3.36 22.42 4.32
C PHE A 212 2.96 20.94 4.41
N ASN A 213 2.02 20.49 3.57
CA ASN A 213 1.58 19.11 3.54
C ASN A 213 2.73 18.16 3.19
N GLN A 214 3.53 18.51 2.18
CA GLN A 214 4.73 17.75 1.84
C GLN A 214 5.76 17.76 2.97
N ALA A 215 5.91 18.85 3.71
CA ALA A 215 6.82 18.95 4.85
C ALA A 215 6.38 18.05 6.01
N MET A 216 5.07 17.97 6.29
CA MET A 216 4.54 17.05 7.31
C MET A 216 4.79 15.58 6.93
N MET A 217 4.57 15.22 5.66
CA MET A 217 4.88 13.87 5.14
C MET A 217 6.39 13.58 5.20
N GLU A 218 7.22 14.53 4.77
CA GLU A 218 8.69 14.41 4.76
C GLU A 218 9.23 14.25 6.19
N LEU A 219 8.73 15.05 7.14
CA LEU A 219 9.09 14.96 8.55
C LEU A 219 8.81 13.56 9.09
N GLY A 220 7.62 13.02 8.82
CA GLY A 220 7.29 11.65 9.22
C GLY A 220 8.21 10.63 8.54
N ALA A 221 8.52 10.80 7.26
CA ALA A 221 9.31 9.86 6.49
C ALA A 221 10.78 9.77 6.95
N VAL A 222 11.42 10.90 7.29
CA VAL A 222 12.88 10.94 7.51
C VAL A 222 13.33 11.28 8.94
N VAL A 223 12.48 11.90 9.77
CA VAL A 223 12.85 12.32 11.13
C VAL A 223 11.99 11.61 12.17
N CYS A 224 10.68 11.81 12.08
CA CYS A 224 9.70 11.23 12.99
C CYS A 224 9.32 9.83 12.51
N THR A 225 10.30 8.94 12.35
CA THR A 225 10.16 7.59 11.79
C THR A 225 9.42 6.61 12.72
N PRO A 226 8.92 5.47 12.22
CA PRO A 226 8.24 4.47 13.05
C PRO A 226 9.13 3.92 14.18
N LYS A 227 10.41 3.66 13.89
CA LYS A 227 11.41 3.16 14.85
C LYS A 227 12.58 4.13 14.91
N ASN A 228 13.09 4.38 16.12
CA ASN A 228 14.23 5.28 16.36
C ASN A 228 14.06 6.69 15.74
N PRO A 229 13.00 7.43 16.08
CA PRO A 229 12.83 8.79 15.58
C PRO A 229 13.93 9.73 16.08
N ASP A 230 14.41 10.61 15.21
CA ASP A 230 15.44 11.59 15.54
C ASP A 230 14.82 12.85 16.17
N CYS A 231 14.37 12.71 17.41
CA CYS A 231 13.72 13.80 18.13
C CYS A 231 14.65 15.00 18.40
N ASN A 232 15.97 14.78 18.43
CA ASN A 232 16.94 15.85 18.74
C ASN A 232 17.05 16.87 17.60
N ASN A 233 16.99 16.38 16.36
CA ASN A 233 17.04 17.18 15.14
C ASN A 233 15.64 17.50 14.57
N CYS A 234 14.57 17.13 15.28
CA CYS A 234 13.21 17.42 14.86
C CYS A 234 12.90 18.93 14.95
N PRO A 235 12.47 19.59 13.85
CA PRO A 235 12.12 21.01 13.86
C PRO A 235 10.93 21.33 14.75
N LEU A 236 10.09 20.33 15.06
CA LEU A 236 8.89 20.48 15.89
C LEU A 236 9.09 19.96 17.33
N LYS A 237 10.32 19.68 17.76
CA LYS A 237 10.58 19.09 19.09
C LYS A 237 10.02 19.91 20.26
N ASN A 238 10.07 21.24 20.14
CA ASN A 238 9.60 22.18 21.16
C ASN A 238 8.07 22.24 21.28
N TYR A 239 7.33 21.60 20.36
CA TYR A 239 5.87 21.53 20.37
C TYR A 239 5.36 20.09 20.58
N CYS A 240 6.28 19.13 20.74
CA CYS A 240 5.96 17.71 20.77
C CYS A 240 5.66 17.22 22.19
N LYS A 241 4.37 17.04 22.51
CA LYS A 241 3.94 16.57 23.84
C LYS A 241 4.52 15.20 24.20
N ALA A 242 4.62 14.27 23.24
CA ALA A 242 5.22 12.96 23.52
C ALA A 242 6.73 13.08 23.85
N TYR A 243 7.45 13.99 23.20
CA TYR A 243 8.84 14.24 23.51
C TYR A 243 9.00 14.82 24.93
N PHE A 244 8.19 15.82 25.29
CA PHE A 244 8.19 16.39 26.63
C PHE A 244 7.87 15.35 27.72
N GLN A 245 6.90 14.47 27.47
CA GLN A 245 6.57 13.37 28.38
C GLN A 245 7.79 12.47 28.64
N VAL A 246 8.54 12.09 27.60
CA VAL A 246 9.76 11.29 27.73
C VAL A 246 10.84 12.05 28.50
N GLN A 247 11.02 13.35 28.27
CA GLN A 247 12.01 14.15 28.99
C GLN A 247 11.66 14.30 30.48
N LYS A 248 10.40 14.54 30.82
CA LYS A 248 9.90 14.59 32.20
C LYS A 248 10.19 13.27 32.94
N GLN A 249 9.92 12.13 32.30
CA GLN A 249 10.22 10.81 32.85
C GLN A 249 11.73 10.58 33.09
N LYS A 250 12.59 11.02 32.15
CA LYS A 250 14.05 10.94 32.33
C LYS A 250 14.53 11.78 33.51
N GLN A 251 14.00 13.00 33.66
CA GLN A 251 14.32 13.88 34.78
C GLN A 251 13.86 13.30 36.13
N GLU A 252 12.66 12.72 36.19
CA GLU A 252 12.14 12.05 37.38
C GLU A 252 12.97 10.83 37.77
N ASN A 253 13.37 10.00 36.81
CA ASN A 253 14.25 8.86 37.06
C ASN A 253 15.64 9.29 37.54
N GLY A 254 16.20 10.36 36.95
CA GLY A 254 17.46 10.96 37.41
C GLY A 254 17.35 11.50 38.85
N LYS A 255 16.26 12.19 39.19
CA LYS A 255 16.02 12.67 40.56
C LYS A 255 15.88 11.52 41.57
N LYS A 256 15.20 10.43 41.23
CA LYS A 256 15.05 9.24 42.09
C LYS A 256 16.40 8.56 42.41
N LEU A 257 17.33 8.57 41.46
CA LEU A 257 18.69 8.05 41.66
C LEU A 257 19.52 8.94 42.60
N VAL A 258 19.24 10.26 42.63
CA VAL A 258 19.95 11.23 43.47
C VAL A 258 19.35 11.32 44.88
N THR A 259 18.05 11.06 45.07
CA THR A 259 17.35 11.30 46.35
C THR A 259 17.09 10.07 47.23
N ASN A 260 17.76 8.92 47.02
CA ASN A 260 17.54 7.68 47.78
C ASN A 260 16.04 7.33 47.96
N GLY A 261 15.26 7.44 46.88
CA GLY A 261 13.90 6.89 46.84
C GLY A 261 12.79 7.68 47.56
N LYS A 262 13.04 8.87 48.13
CA LYS A 262 11.94 9.71 48.63
C LYS A 262 11.26 10.47 47.48
N SER A 263 10.24 9.85 46.87
CA SER A 263 9.40 10.53 45.88
C SER A 263 8.39 11.46 46.58
N GLY A 264 8.60 12.77 46.48
CA GLY A 264 7.53 13.73 46.69
C GLY A 264 6.45 13.51 45.62
N ASN A 265 5.17 13.54 46.05
CA ASN A 265 3.99 13.39 45.20
C ASN A 265 4.11 14.21 43.91
N THR A 266 4.41 13.55 42.79
CA THR A 266 4.26 14.12 41.45
C THR A 266 2.77 14.22 41.19
N VAL A 267 2.25 15.44 41.33
CA VAL A 267 0.93 15.83 40.83
C VAL A 267 0.86 15.38 39.36
N LEU A 268 -0.04 14.44 39.06
CA LEU A 268 -0.40 14.08 37.69
C LEU A 268 -0.85 15.36 36.98
N ASP A 269 -0.45 15.59 35.73
CA ASP A 269 -1.01 16.70 34.94
C ASP A 269 -2.52 16.49 34.85
N ILE A 270 -3.27 17.32 35.59
CA ILE A 270 -4.73 17.23 35.80
C ILE A 270 -5.53 17.48 34.50
N GLU A 271 -4.89 17.83 33.38
CA GLU A 271 -5.58 18.19 32.14
C GLU A 271 -6.24 17.02 31.38
N CYS A 272 -6.13 15.78 31.86
CA CYS A 272 -6.72 14.59 31.21
C CYS A 272 -7.71 13.81 32.10
N THR A 273 -8.36 14.46 33.08
CA THR A 273 -9.37 13.82 33.94
C THR A 273 -10.78 13.78 33.36
N LEU A 274 -10.94 13.99 32.05
CA LEU A 274 -12.24 13.74 31.40
C LEU A 274 -12.39 12.23 31.21
N ASP A 275 -13.13 11.60 32.12
CA ASP A 275 -13.64 10.25 31.95
C ASP A 275 -14.23 10.11 30.54
N GLY A 276 -13.67 9.20 29.73
CA GLY A 276 -14.17 8.90 28.38
C GLY A 276 -13.49 9.62 27.22
N CYS A 277 -12.32 10.27 27.39
CA CYS A 277 -11.57 10.82 26.25
C CYS A 277 -11.11 9.69 25.28
N HIS A 278 -11.73 9.61 24.10
CA HIS A 278 -11.40 8.61 23.07
C HIS A 278 -10.03 8.83 22.39
N LEU A 279 -9.36 9.95 22.64
CA LEU A 279 -8.02 10.26 22.11
C LEU A 279 -6.88 9.83 23.05
N CYS A 280 -7.18 9.67 24.34
CA CYS A 280 -6.22 9.22 25.34
C CYS A 280 -5.89 7.73 25.18
N LEU A 281 -4.82 7.30 25.86
CA LEU A 281 -4.58 5.88 26.08
C LEU A 281 -5.72 5.30 26.92
N THR A 282 -6.20 4.12 26.55
CA THR A 282 -7.17 3.37 27.35
C THR A 282 -6.48 2.70 28.54
N GLU A 283 -7.24 2.35 29.59
CA GLU A 283 -6.70 1.63 30.75
C GLU A 283 -6.05 0.30 30.37
N SER A 284 -6.54 -0.36 29.32
CA SER A 284 -5.98 -1.60 28.78
C SER A 284 -4.62 -1.42 28.09
N ASP A 285 -4.34 -0.24 27.52
CA ASP A 285 -3.13 0.06 26.77
C ASP A 285 -2.20 0.98 27.56
N SER A 286 -1.60 0.41 28.61
CA SER A 286 -0.65 1.14 29.46
C SER A 286 0.57 1.68 28.67
N TYR A 287 1.06 2.85 29.07
CA TYR A 287 2.25 3.46 28.48
C TYR A 287 3.51 2.64 28.80
N ASP A 288 4.23 2.20 27.77
CA ASP A 288 5.49 1.47 27.92
C ASP A 288 6.67 2.45 27.91
N LYS A 289 7.34 2.58 29.06
CA LYS A 289 8.49 3.49 29.23
C LYS A 289 9.66 3.17 28.30
N SER A 290 9.81 1.93 27.85
CA SER A 290 10.90 1.52 26.94
C SER A 290 10.72 2.07 25.52
N LEU A 291 9.47 2.28 25.10
CA LEU A 291 9.13 2.76 23.76
C LEU A 291 9.23 4.29 23.63
N GLY A 292 9.09 5.03 24.74
CA GLY A 292 9.11 6.50 24.74
C GLY A 292 8.06 7.09 23.79
N VAL A 293 8.48 7.95 22.86
CA VAL A 293 7.57 8.54 21.85
C VAL A 293 6.96 7.51 20.89
N MET A 294 7.53 6.30 20.82
CA MET A 294 7.03 5.21 19.96
C MET A 294 5.77 4.53 20.53
N ASN A 295 5.30 4.93 21.71
CA ASN A 295 3.94 4.60 22.17
C ASN A 295 2.86 5.16 21.23
N TYR A 296 3.19 6.16 20.42
CA TYR A 296 2.26 6.85 19.52
C TYR A 296 2.70 6.72 18.04
N PRO A 297 1.78 6.44 17.10
CA PRO A 297 0.35 6.13 17.32
C PRO A 297 0.15 4.68 17.79
N ARG A 298 -0.95 4.41 18.51
CA ARG A 298 -1.43 3.04 18.70
C ARG A 298 -2.18 2.58 17.45
N LYS A 299 -2.03 1.30 17.12
CA LYS A 299 -2.73 0.67 16.01
C LYS A 299 -3.60 -0.43 16.57
N GLY A 300 -4.87 -0.46 16.14
CA GLY A 300 -5.76 -1.57 16.40
C GLY A 300 -5.15 -2.91 15.96
N ARG A 301 -5.65 -3.99 16.56
CA ARG A 301 -5.26 -5.36 16.17
C ARG A 301 -5.64 -5.59 14.71
N LYS A 302 -4.69 -6.03 13.90
CA LYS A 302 -4.97 -6.44 12.52
C LYS A 302 -5.82 -7.71 12.55
N LYS A 303 -6.88 -7.74 11.73
CA LYS A 303 -7.61 -8.99 11.45
C LYS A 303 -6.66 -10.00 10.81
N GLU A 304 -6.84 -11.27 11.15
CA GLU A 304 -6.08 -12.36 10.54
C GLU A 304 -6.41 -12.44 9.03
N ALA A 305 -5.40 -12.75 8.23
CA ALA A 305 -5.56 -12.96 6.81
C ALA A 305 -6.28 -14.29 6.57
N ARG A 306 -7.15 -14.33 5.57
CA ARG A 306 -7.80 -15.58 5.16
C ARG A 306 -6.81 -16.48 4.44
N GLU A 307 -6.94 -17.79 4.60
CA GLU A 307 -6.15 -18.78 3.87
C GLU A 307 -6.95 -19.28 2.66
N GLU A 308 -6.35 -19.30 1.48
CA GLU A 308 -6.99 -19.74 0.23
C GLU A 308 -6.05 -20.71 -0.51
N ARG A 309 -6.59 -21.85 -0.97
CA ARG A 309 -5.88 -22.80 -1.85
C ARG A 309 -6.44 -22.68 -3.28
N THR A 310 -5.58 -22.72 -4.29
CA THR A 310 -6.00 -22.60 -5.70
C THR A 310 -5.19 -23.56 -6.55
N ALA A 311 -5.88 -24.43 -7.28
CA ALA A 311 -5.25 -25.27 -8.29
C ALA A 311 -4.89 -24.43 -9.52
N VAL A 312 -3.68 -24.65 -10.05
CA VAL A 312 -3.16 -23.99 -11.25
C VAL A 312 -2.69 -25.05 -12.23
N CYS A 313 -3.09 -24.93 -13.49
CA CYS A 313 -2.69 -25.84 -14.56
C CYS A 313 -1.84 -25.11 -15.60
N ILE A 314 -0.57 -25.52 -15.73
CA ILE A 314 0.34 -25.05 -16.78
C ILE A 314 0.19 -25.99 -17.98
N LEU A 315 -0.48 -25.52 -19.03
CA LEU A 315 -0.58 -26.23 -20.29
C LEU A 315 0.60 -25.86 -21.17
N CYS A 316 1.41 -26.85 -21.51
CA CYS A 316 2.64 -26.73 -22.28
C CYS A 316 2.48 -27.44 -23.62
N ARG A 317 2.44 -26.67 -24.71
CA ARG A 317 2.36 -27.18 -26.07
C ARG A 317 3.74 -27.22 -26.71
N ARG A 318 4.17 -28.40 -27.13
CA ARG A 318 5.36 -28.60 -27.97
C ARG A 318 4.96 -28.46 -29.42
N CYS A 319 5.45 -27.39 -30.05
CA CYS A 319 5.19 -27.12 -31.45
C CYS A 319 6.16 -27.91 -32.34
N SER A 320 5.72 -28.19 -33.56
CA SER A 320 6.49 -28.86 -34.61
C SER A 320 7.80 -28.15 -34.99
N ASP A 321 7.90 -26.84 -34.73
CA ASP A 321 9.10 -26.02 -34.89
C ASP A 321 10.10 -26.11 -33.71
N ASN A 322 9.93 -27.07 -32.80
CA ASN A 322 10.64 -27.21 -31.52
C ASN A 322 10.43 -26.04 -30.53
N SER A 323 9.57 -25.07 -30.84
CA SER A 323 9.17 -24.06 -29.87
C SER A 323 8.22 -24.64 -28.82
N THR A 324 8.20 -24.03 -27.65
CA THR A 324 7.26 -24.37 -26.58
C THR A 324 6.36 -23.18 -26.31
N LYS A 325 5.05 -23.40 -26.34
CA LYS A 325 4.04 -22.39 -26.04
C LYS A 325 3.25 -22.77 -24.79
N TYR A 326 2.83 -21.75 -24.05
CA TYR A 326 2.06 -21.89 -22.82
C TYR A 326 0.69 -21.24 -22.97
N PHE A 327 -0.34 -21.93 -22.50
CA PHE A 327 -1.69 -21.38 -22.50
C PHE A 327 -1.89 -20.46 -21.30
N ILE A 328 -2.35 -19.24 -21.57
CA ILE A 328 -2.70 -18.28 -20.54
C ILE A 328 -4.08 -17.69 -20.79
N VAL A 329 -4.69 -17.24 -19.70
CA VAL A 329 -6.05 -16.71 -19.66
C VAL A 329 -6.02 -15.33 -18.99
N GLN A 330 -6.86 -14.42 -19.47
CA GLN A 330 -7.00 -13.10 -18.86
C GLN A 330 -8.04 -13.15 -17.74
N ARG A 331 -7.67 -12.65 -16.57
CA ARG A 331 -8.59 -12.54 -15.42
C ARG A 331 -9.73 -11.56 -15.72
N PRO A 332 -10.91 -11.74 -15.11
CA PRO A 332 -12.02 -10.80 -15.25
C PRO A 332 -11.62 -9.34 -14.97
N LYS A 333 -12.31 -8.38 -15.60
CA LYS A 333 -12.02 -6.93 -15.44
C LYS A 333 -12.32 -6.38 -14.03
N LYS A 334 -12.83 -7.20 -13.12
CA LYS A 334 -13.13 -6.88 -11.72
C LYS A 334 -12.60 -7.96 -10.79
N GLY A 335 -12.32 -7.60 -9.53
CA GLY A 335 -11.83 -8.52 -8.50
C GLY A 335 -10.32 -8.53 -8.33
N LEU A 336 -9.80 -9.58 -7.67
CA LEU A 336 -8.38 -9.74 -7.37
C LEU A 336 -7.58 -9.91 -8.68
N LEU A 337 -6.53 -9.09 -8.85
CA LEU A 337 -5.65 -9.08 -10.03
C LEU A 337 -6.43 -8.90 -11.35
N ALA A 338 -7.46 -8.06 -11.34
CA ALA A 338 -8.35 -7.83 -12.48
C ALA A 338 -7.60 -7.46 -13.78
N GLY A 339 -7.94 -8.15 -14.88
CA GLY A 339 -7.36 -7.93 -16.21
C GLY A 339 -5.91 -8.39 -16.40
N MET A 340 -5.29 -9.00 -15.38
CA MET A 340 -3.96 -9.60 -15.50
C MET A 340 -4.03 -10.97 -16.18
N TRP A 341 -2.93 -11.37 -16.80
CA TRP A 341 -2.77 -12.71 -17.36
C TRP A 341 -2.35 -13.70 -16.28
N GLU A 342 -2.83 -14.93 -16.39
CA GLU A 342 -2.44 -16.04 -15.52
C GLU A 342 -2.53 -17.39 -16.24
N PHE A 343 -1.99 -18.43 -15.61
CA PHE A 343 -2.33 -19.79 -16.01
C PHE A 343 -3.76 -20.13 -15.57
N PRO A 344 -4.47 -21.00 -16.31
CA PRO A 344 -5.76 -21.54 -15.88
C PRO A 344 -5.77 -21.96 -14.41
N SER A 345 -6.73 -21.43 -13.65
CA SER A 345 -6.80 -21.66 -12.21
C SER A 345 -8.24 -21.84 -11.69
N LEU A 346 -8.35 -22.57 -10.58
CA LEU A 346 -9.60 -22.84 -9.87
C LEU A 346 -9.38 -22.72 -8.35
N LEU A 347 -10.25 -21.97 -7.67
CA LEU A 347 -10.24 -21.87 -6.21
C LEU A 347 -10.71 -23.22 -5.63
N LEU A 348 -9.98 -23.76 -4.67
CA LEU A 348 -10.28 -25.05 -4.04
C LEU A 348 -11.18 -24.84 -2.83
N GLU A 349 -12.33 -25.52 -2.81
CA GLU A 349 -13.28 -25.49 -1.68
C GLU A 349 -13.02 -26.61 -0.65
N SER A 350 -12.25 -27.64 -1.01
CA SER A 350 -11.86 -28.77 -0.15
C SER A 350 -10.39 -29.17 -0.36
N GLU A 351 -9.88 -30.10 0.45
CA GLU A 351 -8.50 -30.61 0.39
C GLU A 351 -8.31 -31.76 -0.63
N ASP A 352 -9.37 -32.20 -1.30
CA ASP A 352 -9.26 -33.26 -2.32
C ASP A 352 -8.82 -32.61 -3.64
N ASP A 353 -7.66 -33.05 -4.16
CA ASP A 353 -6.94 -32.41 -5.27
C ASP A 353 -7.00 -33.28 -6.57
N SER A 354 -7.96 -34.21 -6.68
CA SER A 354 -8.03 -35.21 -7.75
C SER A 354 -9.02 -34.94 -8.91
N ALA A 355 -10.06 -34.11 -8.72
CA ALA A 355 -11.11 -33.86 -9.73
C ALA A 355 -10.95 -32.53 -10.49
N GLU A 356 -10.05 -31.66 -10.05
CA GLU A 356 -10.10 -30.21 -10.33
C GLU A 356 -9.31 -29.86 -11.60
N LEU A 357 -8.36 -30.70 -12.00
CA LEU A 357 -7.65 -30.53 -13.28
C LEU A 357 -8.59 -30.67 -14.47
N GLN A 358 -9.45 -31.70 -14.46
CA GLN A 358 -10.41 -31.91 -15.55
C GLN A 358 -11.43 -30.78 -15.60
N GLU A 359 -11.80 -30.22 -14.45
CA GLU A 359 -12.66 -29.04 -14.38
C GLU A 359 -11.97 -27.80 -14.99
N ILE A 360 -10.71 -27.54 -14.63
CA ILE A 360 -9.93 -26.44 -15.23
C ILE A 360 -9.83 -26.59 -16.75
N ILE A 361 -9.55 -27.80 -17.24
CA ILE A 361 -9.35 -28.08 -18.66
C ILE A 361 -10.67 -27.96 -19.44
N SER A 362 -11.76 -28.53 -18.91
CA SER A 362 -13.08 -28.45 -19.55
C SER A 362 -13.65 -27.03 -19.56
N LYS A 363 -13.38 -26.22 -18.53
CA LYS A 363 -13.78 -24.81 -18.44
C LYS A 363 -13.28 -23.95 -19.61
N TYR A 364 -12.13 -24.30 -20.20
CA TYR A 364 -11.56 -23.58 -21.35
C TYR A 364 -11.73 -24.33 -22.67
N GLY A 365 -12.63 -25.32 -22.73
CA GLY A 365 -12.96 -26.04 -23.96
C GLY A 365 -11.84 -26.93 -24.50
N LEU A 366 -10.83 -27.26 -23.67
CA LEU A 366 -9.72 -28.12 -24.08
C LEU A 366 -10.08 -29.58 -23.78
N THR A 367 -9.88 -30.46 -24.75
CA THR A 367 -10.05 -31.92 -24.56
C THR A 367 -8.66 -32.56 -24.50
N LEU A 368 -8.33 -33.25 -23.42
CA LEU A 368 -7.06 -33.98 -23.31
C LEU A 368 -7.30 -35.48 -23.48
N SER A 369 -6.79 -36.02 -24.58
CA SER A 369 -6.99 -37.42 -24.98
C SER A 369 -6.17 -38.44 -24.17
N SER A 370 -5.26 -38.00 -23.28
CA SER A 370 -4.45 -38.92 -22.48
C SER A 370 -4.02 -38.39 -21.11
N SER A 371 -4.29 -39.19 -20.08
CA SER A 371 -3.88 -39.00 -18.69
C SER A 371 -2.35 -39.08 -18.47
N GLN A 372 -1.58 -39.45 -19.49
CA GLN A 372 -0.17 -39.87 -19.37
C GLN A 372 0.85 -38.71 -19.36
N ASN A 373 0.45 -37.47 -19.65
CA ASN A 373 1.38 -36.32 -19.69
C ASN A 373 1.20 -35.31 -18.54
N ARG A 374 0.65 -35.77 -17.40
CA ARG A 374 0.45 -34.94 -16.21
C ARG A 374 1.69 -34.94 -15.33
N ILE A 375 2.08 -33.75 -14.89
CA ILE A 375 3.20 -33.54 -13.97
C ILE A 375 2.67 -32.78 -12.76
N GLN A 376 2.80 -33.37 -11.57
CA GLN A 376 2.59 -32.65 -10.32
C GLN A 376 3.86 -31.87 -10.00
N VAL A 377 3.76 -30.53 -9.98
CA VAL A 377 4.91 -29.65 -9.75
C VAL A 377 5.12 -29.42 -8.25
N GLY A 378 4.04 -29.28 -7.49
CA GLY A 378 4.06 -29.05 -6.04
C GLY A 378 3.29 -27.79 -5.65
N GLU A 379 3.54 -27.27 -4.44
CA GLU A 379 2.85 -26.10 -3.92
C GLU A 379 3.72 -24.84 -3.93
N VAL A 380 3.11 -23.69 -4.24
CA VAL A 380 3.74 -22.37 -4.21
C VAL A 380 2.92 -21.44 -3.32
N VAL A 381 3.53 -20.95 -2.24
CA VAL A 381 2.88 -20.01 -1.31
C VAL A 381 3.16 -18.56 -1.71
N HIS A 382 2.11 -17.75 -1.72
CA HIS A 382 2.16 -16.30 -1.95
C HIS A 382 1.31 -15.55 -0.93
N ILE A 383 1.88 -14.48 -0.34
CA ILE A 383 1.23 -13.72 0.73
C ILE A 383 0.79 -12.36 0.17
N PHE A 384 -0.52 -12.14 0.18
CA PHE A 384 -1.14 -10.81 0.03
C PHE A 384 -1.43 -10.22 1.42
N SER A 385 -1.73 -8.92 1.49
CA SER A 385 -1.99 -8.25 2.78
C SER A 385 -3.17 -8.82 3.58
N HIS A 386 -4.14 -9.43 2.89
CA HIS A 386 -5.38 -9.93 3.49
C HIS A 386 -5.65 -11.40 3.15
N ILE A 387 -4.77 -12.04 2.38
CA ILE A 387 -4.94 -13.39 1.83
C ILE A 387 -3.60 -14.10 1.85
N HIS A 388 -3.54 -15.26 2.50
CA HIS A 388 -2.44 -16.19 2.38
C HIS A 388 -2.85 -17.24 1.34
N GLN A 389 -2.22 -17.18 0.17
CA GLN A 389 -2.59 -17.96 -1.00
C GLN A 389 -1.61 -19.10 -1.22
N THR A 390 -2.10 -20.33 -1.28
CA THR A 390 -1.34 -21.51 -1.70
C THR A 390 -1.78 -21.93 -3.09
N TYR A 391 -0.84 -22.00 -4.03
CA TYR A 391 -1.09 -22.49 -5.38
C TYR A 391 -0.65 -23.95 -5.49
N VAL A 392 -1.58 -24.84 -5.80
CA VAL A 392 -1.30 -26.25 -6.09
C VAL A 392 -1.05 -26.38 -7.58
N VAL A 393 0.21 -26.60 -7.96
CA VAL A 393 0.67 -26.47 -9.35
C VAL A 393 0.74 -27.83 -10.03
N HIS A 394 0.03 -27.92 -11.14
CA HIS A 394 0.04 -29.03 -12.06
C HIS A 394 0.47 -28.56 -13.45
N ALA A 395 1.06 -29.44 -14.22
CA ALA A 395 1.39 -29.18 -15.61
C ALA A 395 0.93 -30.33 -16.50
N VAL A 396 0.56 -30.00 -17.73
CA VAL A 396 0.20 -30.95 -18.76
C VAL A 396 0.99 -30.62 -20.02
N ILE A 397 1.67 -31.61 -20.56
CA ILE A 397 2.39 -31.48 -21.83
C ILE A 397 1.55 -32.06 -22.97
N ILE A 398 1.32 -31.27 -24.00
CA ILE A 398 0.58 -31.66 -25.20
C ILE A 398 1.46 -31.47 -26.43
N ASN A 399 1.32 -32.34 -27.43
CA ASN A 399 1.96 -32.15 -28.73
C ASN A 399 0.99 -31.49 -29.71
N ASP A 400 1.49 -30.91 -30.80
CA ASP A 400 0.69 -30.29 -31.86
C ASP A 400 -0.43 -31.21 -32.41
N SER A 401 -0.25 -32.53 -32.37
CA SER A 401 -1.23 -33.52 -32.83
C SER A 401 -2.46 -33.68 -31.92
N ASP A 402 -2.39 -33.19 -30.69
CA ASP A 402 -3.34 -33.53 -29.63
C ASP A 402 -4.39 -32.42 -29.36
N VAL A 403 -4.35 -31.32 -30.12
CA VAL A 403 -5.26 -30.16 -29.97
C VAL A 403 -6.16 -30.06 -31.19
N GLU A 404 -7.38 -30.59 -31.10
CA GLU A 404 -8.31 -30.65 -32.24
C GLU A 404 -9.10 -29.36 -32.52
N GLN A 405 -8.98 -28.29 -31.72
CA GLN A 405 -9.69 -27.03 -31.99
C GLN A 405 -8.87 -25.79 -31.59
N GLU A 406 -8.72 -24.86 -32.52
CA GLU A 406 -8.37 -23.47 -32.19
C GLU A 406 -9.57 -22.84 -31.48
N VAL A 407 -9.34 -22.29 -30.30
CA VAL A 407 -10.38 -21.70 -29.44
C VAL A 407 -11.07 -20.57 -30.20
N VAL A 408 -12.37 -20.73 -30.44
CA VAL A 408 -13.24 -19.72 -31.06
C VAL A 408 -13.31 -18.49 -30.16
N GLU A 409 -13.04 -17.31 -30.73
CA GLU A 409 -13.25 -16.01 -30.07
C GLU A 409 -14.76 -15.77 -29.88
N ASP A 410 -15.31 -16.28 -28.78
CA ASP A 410 -16.64 -15.88 -28.33
C ASP A 410 -16.53 -14.69 -27.37
N THR A 411 -17.25 -13.61 -27.66
CA THR A 411 -17.26 -12.33 -26.93
C THR A 411 -17.67 -12.42 -25.45
N THR A 412 -18.13 -13.60 -25.00
CA THR A 412 -18.55 -13.90 -23.63
C THR A 412 -17.54 -14.74 -22.82
N SER A 413 -16.51 -15.29 -23.46
CA SER A 413 -15.47 -16.12 -22.82
C SER A 413 -14.26 -15.30 -22.36
N PRO A 414 -13.52 -15.74 -21.31
CA PRO A 414 -12.28 -15.09 -20.92
C PRO A 414 -11.28 -15.11 -22.08
N THR A 415 -10.63 -13.97 -22.36
CA THR A 415 -9.63 -13.87 -23.43
C THR A 415 -8.49 -14.86 -23.15
N THR A 416 -8.17 -15.72 -24.12
CA THR A 416 -7.11 -16.74 -23.99
C THR A 416 -6.08 -16.60 -25.10
N ARG A 417 -4.84 -17.04 -24.85
CA ARG A 417 -3.81 -17.10 -25.90
C ARG A 417 -2.70 -18.10 -25.56
N TRP A 418 -2.02 -18.56 -26.59
CA TRP A 418 -0.76 -19.31 -26.49
C TRP A 418 0.42 -18.34 -26.61
N VAL A 419 1.35 -18.39 -25.66
CA VAL A 419 2.51 -17.49 -25.61
C VAL A 419 3.82 -18.23 -25.42
N THR A 420 4.93 -17.66 -25.89
CA THR A 420 6.25 -18.16 -25.52
C THR A 420 6.59 -17.75 -24.08
N LYS A 421 7.68 -18.30 -23.55
CA LYS A 421 8.20 -17.93 -22.23
C LYS A 421 8.53 -16.44 -22.15
N GLU A 422 9.14 -15.88 -23.19
CA GLU A 422 9.55 -14.49 -23.24
C GLU A 422 8.33 -13.57 -23.12
N ILE A 423 7.32 -13.83 -23.95
CA ILE A 423 6.05 -13.10 -23.93
C ILE A 423 5.34 -13.24 -22.58
N PHE A 424 5.33 -14.44 -21.98
CA PHE A 424 4.75 -14.64 -20.65
C PHE A 424 5.43 -13.79 -19.56
N MET A 425 6.76 -13.67 -19.61
CA MET A 425 7.55 -12.95 -18.61
C MET A 425 7.39 -11.43 -18.74
N GLU A 426 7.15 -10.94 -19.95
CA GLU A 426 6.88 -9.54 -20.29
C GLU A 426 5.42 -9.14 -20.06
N ALA A 427 4.48 -10.07 -20.25
CA ALA A 427 3.06 -9.83 -20.02
C ALA A 427 2.77 -9.38 -18.58
N ALA A 428 1.62 -8.72 -18.41
CA ALA A 428 1.09 -8.32 -17.11
C ALA A 428 0.61 -9.53 -16.27
N VAL A 429 1.55 -10.35 -15.81
CA VAL A 429 1.35 -11.50 -14.93
C VAL A 429 1.79 -11.18 -13.51
N SER A 430 1.11 -11.76 -12.52
CA SER A 430 1.42 -11.48 -11.12
C SER A 430 2.76 -12.07 -10.70
N THR A 431 3.36 -11.51 -9.64
CA THR A 431 4.58 -12.08 -9.03
C THR A 431 4.38 -13.52 -8.55
N ALA A 432 3.15 -13.90 -8.20
CA ALA A 432 2.82 -15.28 -7.86
C ALA A 432 2.91 -16.20 -9.08
N MET A 433 2.34 -15.80 -10.22
CA MET A 433 2.39 -16.59 -11.45
C MET A 433 3.81 -16.73 -12.01
N LYS A 434 4.65 -15.69 -11.87
CA LYS A 434 6.09 -15.82 -12.19
C LYS A 434 6.80 -16.84 -11.29
N LYS A 435 6.43 -16.94 -10.00
CA LYS A 435 6.95 -17.98 -9.09
C LYS A 435 6.45 -19.37 -9.46
N VAL A 436 5.17 -19.51 -9.80
CA VAL A 436 4.56 -20.75 -10.28
C VAL A 436 5.29 -21.26 -11.52
N PHE A 437 5.52 -20.38 -12.50
CA PHE A 437 6.23 -20.75 -13.71
C PHE A 437 7.68 -21.20 -13.42
N LYS A 438 8.40 -20.46 -12.58
CA LYS A 438 9.76 -20.82 -12.17
C LYS A 438 9.83 -22.18 -11.44
N ALA A 439 8.82 -22.50 -10.62
CA ALA A 439 8.74 -23.81 -9.95
C ALA A 439 8.59 -24.95 -10.96
N PHE A 440 7.75 -24.74 -11.99
CA PHE A 440 7.59 -25.68 -13.09
C PHE A 440 8.87 -25.86 -13.91
N GLU A 441 9.56 -24.78 -14.26
CA GLU A 441 10.84 -24.86 -14.98
C GLU A 441 11.87 -25.70 -14.20
N GLY A 442 11.95 -25.50 -12.88
CA GLY A 442 12.83 -26.27 -12.01
C GLY A 442 12.57 -27.78 -12.04
N VAL A 443 11.31 -28.21 -12.24
CA VAL A 443 10.95 -29.62 -12.39
C VAL A 443 11.28 -30.13 -13.80
N MET A 444 11.07 -29.32 -14.84
CA MET A 444 11.33 -29.68 -16.23
C MET A 444 12.82 -29.83 -16.55
N ASP A 445 13.68 -29.01 -15.93
CA ASP A 445 15.13 -29.08 -16.07
C ASP A 445 15.73 -30.31 -15.36
N GLN A 446 15.02 -30.86 -14.37
CA GLN A 446 15.37 -32.08 -13.65
C GLN A 446 14.82 -33.34 -14.35
N LYS A 447 15.29 -33.68 -15.56
CA LYS A 447 15.01 -35.01 -16.15
C LYS A 447 15.63 -36.15 -15.29
N PRO A 448 14.98 -37.32 -15.20
CA PRO A 448 15.05 -38.21 -14.03
C PRO A 448 16.30 -39.10 -13.98
N LYS A 449 16.94 -39.20 -12.81
CA LYS A 449 17.76 -40.38 -12.49
C LYS A 449 16.81 -41.55 -12.24
N VAL A 450 17.00 -42.60 -13.03
CA VAL A 450 16.35 -43.92 -13.00
C VAL A 450 15.91 -44.38 -11.61
N ASN A 451 14.64 -44.77 -11.51
CA ASN A 451 13.99 -45.43 -10.38
C ASN A 451 14.89 -46.45 -9.66
N LYS A 452 15.20 -46.20 -8.38
CA LYS A 452 15.42 -47.27 -7.40
C LYS A 452 14.19 -47.34 -6.49
N LYS A 453 13.48 -48.46 -6.58
CA LYS A 453 12.35 -48.85 -5.73
C LYS A 453 12.55 -48.41 -4.28
N LEU A 454 11.71 -47.52 -3.78
CA LEU A 454 11.58 -47.27 -2.34
C LEU A 454 10.55 -48.24 -1.77
N LYS A 455 11.01 -49.11 -0.86
CA LYS A 455 10.16 -49.92 0.02
C LYS A 455 9.35 -49.01 0.96
N PRO A 456 8.17 -49.43 1.41
CA PRO A 456 7.41 -48.67 2.39
C PRO A 456 8.15 -48.71 3.73
N LYS A 457 8.32 -47.54 4.35
CA LYS A 457 8.71 -47.42 5.76
C LYS A 457 7.57 -46.75 6.52
N ASP A 458 6.82 -47.58 7.23
CA ASP A 458 6.05 -47.18 8.39
C ASP A 458 7.03 -46.74 9.49
N ASP A 459 7.07 -45.44 9.83
CA ASP A 459 7.51 -44.98 11.16
C ASP A 459 7.05 -43.52 11.45
N PRO A 460 6.09 -43.29 12.37
CA PRO A 460 5.50 -41.98 12.64
C PRO A 460 6.34 -41.11 13.61
N LYS A 461 7.62 -40.86 13.30
CA LYS A 461 8.50 -40.02 14.17
C LYS A 461 9.42 -38.98 13.48
N GLU A 462 9.31 -38.77 12.17
CA GLU A 462 10.14 -37.78 11.44
C GLU A 462 9.36 -36.52 10.98
N LEU A 463 8.20 -36.22 11.58
CA LEU A 463 7.40 -35.00 11.32
C LEU A 463 7.61 -33.87 12.35
N ARG A 464 8.78 -33.84 13.01
CA ARG A 464 9.18 -32.74 13.90
C ARG A 464 10.64 -32.36 13.69
N LYS A 465 10.97 -31.78 12.53
CA LYS A 465 12.19 -30.98 12.35
C LYS A 465 12.14 -30.10 11.11
N GLN A 466 11.20 -29.16 11.09
CA GLN A 466 11.38 -27.93 10.30
C GLN A 466 10.83 -26.71 11.03
N LYS A 467 11.77 -26.07 11.74
CA LYS A 467 11.95 -24.62 11.93
C LYS A 467 10.82 -23.86 12.67
N ALA A 468 10.96 -23.82 13.99
CA ALA A 468 10.52 -22.69 14.79
C ALA A 468 11.32 -21.42 14.42
N ILE A 469 10.60 -20.31 14.25
CA ILE A 469 11.07 -18.99 13.82
C ILE A 469 11.64 -18.15 14.99
N ASP A 470 12.10 -18.78 16.08
CA ASP A 470 12.52 -18.05 17.30
C ASP A 470 14.04 -17.97 17.52
N SER A 471 14.88 -18.16 16.48
CA SER A 471 16.34 -18.06 16.62
C SER A 471 16.99 -16.83 15.97
N PHE A 472 16.22 -15.84 15.49
CA PHE A 472 16.79 -14.70 14.74
C PHE A 472 16.95 -13.37 15.51
N PHE A 473 16.65 -13.31 16.82
CA PHE A 473 16.93 -12.11 17.62
C PHE A 473 17.52 -12.45 18.99
N LYS A 474 18.86 -12.45 19.10
CA LYS A 474 19.57 -12.09 20.33
C LYS A 474 20.67 -11.07 20.03
N PRO A 475 20.81 -10.00 20.82
CA PRO A 475 21.87 -9.02 20.65
C PRO A 475 23.24 -9.60 21.05
N LYS A 476 24.28 -9.26 20.31
CA LYS A 476 25.68 -9.57 20.66
C LYS A 476 26.06 -8.79 21.91
N SER A 477 26.40 -9.49 22.99
CA SER A 477 27.16 -8.93 24.11
C SER A 477 28.65 -8.94 23.74
N SER A 478 29.26 -7.77 23.87
CA SER A 478 30.69 -7.49 23.80
C SER A 478 31.47 -8.19 24.92
N ASN A 479 32.61 -8.77 24.56
CA ASN A 479 33.83 -8.77 25.37
C ASN A 479 34.93 -8.11 24.55
#